data_AF-A0A6L3X0Z1-F1
#
_entry.id   AF-A0A6L3X0Z1-F1
#
_cell.length_a   1.000
_cell.length_b   1.000
_cell.length_c   1.000
_cell.angle_alpha   90.00
_cell.angle_beta   90.00
_cell.angle_gamma   90.00
#
_symmetry.space_group_name_H-M   'P 1'
#
loop_
_entity.id
_entity.type
_entity.pdbx_description
1 polymer ?
#
loop_
_entity_poly.entity_id
_entity_poly.type
_entity_poly.pdbx_seq_one_letter_code
_entity_poly.pdbx_strand_id
1 'polypeptide(L)'
;FSNMAVGASIDTQRRDLENVRKRINVEVGGFCRQAIAGRYPLVRSASTEVTPDDLARMFAPGTGLMDTFFRDNLTNKVDTTQA
;
A
#
# COMPACT_ATOMS: atom_id res chain seq x y z
N PHE A 1 37.48 5.79 -3.11
CA PHE A 1 36.71 5.36 -1.92
C PHE A 1 35.22 5.76 -1.96
N SER A 2 34.82 6.75 -2.74
CA SER A 2 33.43 7.24 -2.81
C SER A 2 32.43 6.25 -3.45
N ASN A 3 32.85 5.37 -4.37
CA ASN A 3 31.92 4.46 -5.06
C ASN A 3 31.40 3.29 -4.19
N MET A 4 32.15 2.86 -3.16
CA MET A 4 31.70 1.76 -2.28
C MET A 4 30.66 2.21 -1.24
N ALA A 5 30.76 3.45 -0.73
CA ALA A 5 29.77 4.00 0.21
C ALA A 5 28.40 4.21 -0.46
N VAL A 6 28.38 4.59 -1.74
CA VAL A 6 27.16 4.72 -2.54
C VAL A 6 26.51 3.36 -2.78
N GLY A 7 27.29 2.31 -3.07
CA GLY A 7 26.76 0.95 -3.25
C GLY A 7 26.01 0.40 -2.03
N ALA A 8 26.59 0.56 -0.83
CA ALA A 8 25.95 0.11 0.42
C ALA A 8 24.63 0.86 0.70
N SER A 9 24.56 2.16 0.38
CA SER A 9 23.33 2.94 0.54
C SER A 9 22.21 2.48 -0.39
N ILE A 10 22.54 2.10 -1.63
CA ILE A 10 21.58 1.57 -2.61
C ILE A 10 21.07 0.20 -2.17
N ASP A 11 21.95 -0.67 -1.67
CA ASP A 11 21.56 -2.00 -1.19
C ASP A 11 20.61 -1.93 0.01
N THR A 12 20.85 -1.02 0.96
CA THR A 12 19.94 -0.78 2.08
C THR A 12 18.59 -0.24 1.61
N GLN A 13 18.58 0.74 0.71
CA GLN A 13 17.33 1.25 0.13
C GLN A 13 16.53 0.16 -0.59
N ARG A 14 17.21 -0.73 -1.33
CA ARG A 14 16.58 -1.83 -2.04
C ARG A 14 15.93 -2.83 -1.10
N ARG A 15 16.60 -3.16 0.01
CA ARG A 15 16.06 -4.05 1.05
C ARG A 15 14.86 -3.43 1.75
N ASP A 16 14.92 -2.14 2.06
CA ASP A 16 13.81 -1.43 2.68
C ASP A 16 12.56 -1.44 1.78
N LEU A 17 12.73 -1.20 0.48
CA LEU A 17 11.63 -1.30 -0.49
C LEU A 17 11.07 -2.73 -0.59
N GLU A 18 11.94 -3.75 -0.57
CA GLU A 18 11.50 -5.15 -0.57
C GLU A 18 10.66 -5.48 0.68
N ASN A 19 11.07 -4.97 1.85
CA ASN A 19 10.34 -5.14 3.10
C ASN A 19 8.96 -4.46 3.05
N VAL A 20 8.89 -3.23 2.54
CA VAL A 20 7.61 -2.52 2.33
C VAL A 20 6.70 -3.31 1.38
N ARG A 21 7.24 -3.84 0.27
CA ARG A 21 6.50 -4.69 -0.68
C ARG A 21 5.95 -5.96 -0.02
N LYS A 22 6.71 -6.59 0.88
CA LYS A 22 6.23 -7.76 1.62
C LYS A 22 5.11 -7.36 2.58
N ARG A 23 5.27 -6.27 3.31
CA ARG A 23 4.28 -5.78 4.29
C ARG A 23 2.95 -5.43 3.64
N ILE A 24 2.94 -4.65 2.56
CA ILE A 24 1.68 -4.26 1.90
C ILE A 24 0.88 -5.47 1.41
N ASN A 25 1.56 -6.51 0.92
CA ASN A 25 0.91 -7.74 0.46
C ASN A 25 0.19 -8.50 1.59
N VAL A 26 0.72 -8.43 2.80
CA VAL A 26 0.18 -9.08 3.99
C VAL A 26 -0.88 -8.21 4.65
N GLU A 27 -0.51 -6.98 5.03
CA GLU A 27 -1.34 -6.07 5.83
C GLU A 27 -2.57 -5.59 5.06
N VAL A 28 -2.43 -5.36 3.75
CA VAL A 28 -3.50 -4.80 2.92
C VAL A 28 -3.95 -5.77 1.84
N GLY A 29 -3.01 -6.47 1.19
CA GLY A 29 -3.29 -7.35 0.07
C GLY A 29 -4.26 -8.49 0.40
N GLY A 30 -4.18 -9.06 1.61
CA GLY A 30 -5.11 -10.09 2.08
C GLY A 30 -6.55 -9.61 2.09
N PHE A 31 -6.82 -8.51 2.80
CA PHE A 31 -8.15 -7.90 2.87
C PHE A 31 -8.65 -7.45 1.50
N CYS A 32 -7.78 -6.84 0.70
CA CYS A 32 -8.11 -6.41 -0.65
C CYS A 32 -8.66 -7.56 -1.50
N ARG A 33 -7.96 -8.69 -1.57
CA ARG A 33 -8.42 -9.86 -2.36
C ARG A 33 -9.73 -10.44 -1.84
N GLN A 34 -9.97 -10.38 -0.54
CA GLN A 34 -11.15 -10.97 0.08
C GLN A 34 -12.41 -10.09 -0.09
N ALA A 35 -12.26 -8.78 0.09
CA ALA A 35 -13.40 -7.88 0.29
C ALA A 35 -13.55 -6.80 -0.79
N ILE A 36 -12.50 -6.54 -1.59
CA ILE A 36 -12.44 -5.39 -2.49
C ILE A 36 -12.25 -5.82 -3.96
N ALA A 37 -11.29 -6.70 -4.22
CA ALA A 37 -10.91 -7.10 -5.57
C ALA A 37 -12.06 -7.83 -6.28
N GLY A 38 -12.32 -7.45 -7.54
CA GLY A 38 -13.31 -8.13 -8.38
C GLY A 38 -14.77 -7.80 -8.03
N ARG A 39 -15.04 -6.75 -7.25
CA ARG A 39 -16.39 -6.40 -6.79
C ARG A 39 -16.84 -5.02 -7.27
N TYR A 40 -18.15 -4.84 -7.40
CA TYR A 40 -18.77 -3.55 -7.69
C TYR A 40 -18.69 -2.64 -6.44
N PRO A 41 -18.44 -1.33 -6.55
CA PRO A 41 -18.41 -0.48 -7.75
C PRO A 41 -17.07 -0.40 -8.49
N LEU A 42 -16.00 -0.99 -7.95
CA LEU A 42 -14.65 -0.89 -8.51
C LEU A 42 -14.52 -1.63 -9.84
N VAL A 43 -15.20 -2.78 -9.95
CA VAL A 43 -15.35 -3.54 -11.20
C VAL A 43 -16.82 -3.46 -11.63
N ARG A 44 -17.10 -2.61 -12.63
CA ARG A 44 -18.48 -2.33 -13.10
C ARG A 44 -19.29 -3.57 -13.50
N SER A 45 -18.63 -4.60 -14.04
CA SER A 45 -19.27 -5.83 -14.49
C SER A 45 -19.41 -6.90 -13.41
N ALA A 46 -18.96 -6.64 -12.18
CA ALA A 46 -19.01 -7.62 -11.12
C ALA A 46 -20.45 -7.82 -10.61
N SER A 47 -20.83 -9.08 -10.40
CA SER A 47 -22.12 -9.46 -9.81
C SER A 47 -22.14 -9.38 -8.28
N THR A 48 -20.97 -9.28 -7.65
CA THR A 48 -20.81 -9.19 -6.20
C THR A 48 -20.40 -7.78 -5.81
N GLU A 49 -21.05 -7.23 -4.80
CA GLU A 49 -20.80 -5.87 -4.32
C GLU A 49 -19.80 -5.86 -3.15
N VAL A 50 -19.03 -4.77 -3.07
CA VAL A 50 -18.28 -4.40 -1.87
C VAL A 50 -19.27 -3.85 -0.85
N THR A 51 -19.18 -4.30 0.40
CA THR A 51 -20.01 -3.72 1.46
C THR A 51 -19.53 -2.30 1.78
N PRO A 52 -20.42 -1.37 2.19
CA PRO A 52 -19.98 -0.04 2.62
C PRO A 52 -18.90 -0.08 3.71
N ASP A 53 -19.03 -1.02 4.65
CA ASP A 53 -18.07 -1.21 5.74
C ASP A 53 -16.71 -1.69 5.26
N ASP A 54 -16.66 -2.61 4.29
CA ASP A 54 -15.39 -3.06 3.71
C ASP A 54 -14.71 -1.95 2.92
N LEU A 55 -15.51 -1.16 2.18
CA LEU A 55 -15.00 -0.01 1.44
C LEU A 55 -14.42 1.04 2.39
N ALA A 56 -15.13 1.36 3.47
CA ALA A 56 -14.66 2.28 4.50
C ALA A 56 -13.40 1.73 5.20
N ARG A 57 -13.40 0.44 5.58
CA ARG A 57 -12.22 -0.18 6.20
C ARG A 57 -10.98 -0.11 5.32
N MET A 58 -11.14 -0.23 4.00
CA MET A 58 -10.03 -0.15 3.06
C MET A 58 -9.57 1.29 2.82
N PHE A 59 -10.50 2.20 2.54
CA PHE A 59 -10.22 3.50 1.91
C PHE A 59 -10.65 4.72 2.74
N ALA A 60 -11.21 4.55 3.94
CA ALA A 60 -11.58 5.71 4.76
C ALA A 60 -10.36 6.59 5.02
N PRO A 61 -10.49 7.93 4.87
CA PRO A 61 -9.41 8.84 5.16
C PRO A 61 -9.08 8.82 6.66
N GLY A 62 -7.79 8.87 7.00
CA GLY A 62 -7.30 8.89 8.38
C GLY A 62 -7.23 7.53 9.08
N THR A 63 -8.14 6.61 8.74
CA THR A 63 -8.34 5.34 9.48
C THR A 63 -8.36 4.09 8.61
N GLY A 64 -8.49 4.22 7.29
CA GLY A 64 -8.48 3.10 6.36
C GLY A 64 -7.15 2.37 6.35
N LEU A 65 -7.17 1.09 5.97
CA LEU A 65 -5.97 0.26 5.87
C LEU A 65 -4.93 0.86 4.93
N MET A 66 -5.36 1.39 3.78
CA MET A 66 -4.45 2.03 2.82
C MET A 66 -3.84 3.31 3.37
N ASP A 67 -4.65 4.15 4.01
CA ASP A 67 -4.18 5.42 4.61
C ASP A 67 -3.19 5.17 5.75
N THR A 68 -3.52 4.24 6.64
CA THR A 68 -2.65 3.84 7.76
C THR A 68 -1.33 3.27 7.25
N PHE A 69 -1.38 2.34 6.28
CA PHE A 69 -0.17 1.78 5.68
C PHE A 69 0.72 2.85 5.07
N PHE A 70 0.12 3.80 4.34
CA PHE A 70 0.84 4.91 3.72
C PHE A 70 1.54 5.76 4.77
N ARG A 71 0.80 6.19 5.81
CA ARG A 71 1.33 7.02 6.88
C ARG A 71 2.53 6.37 7.56
N ASP A 72 2.44 5.07 7.83
CA ASP A 72 3.42 4.34 8.62
C ASP A 72 4.66 3.92 7.82
N ASN A 73 4.50 3.63 6.52
CA ASN A 73 5.57 3.01 5.72
C ASN A 73 6.11 3.91 4.60
N LEU A 74 5.32 4.86 4.10
CA LEU A 74 5.61 5.56 2.85
C LEU A 74 5.78 7.08 3.01
N THR A 75 5.22 7.72 4.04
CA THR A 75 5.28 9.20 4.23
C THR A 75 6.65 9.82 3.98
N ASN A 76 7.71 9.21 4.51
CA ASN A 76 9.09 9.74 4.40
C ASN A 76 9.87 9.14 3.22
N LYS A 77 9.21 8.37 2.35
CA LYS A 77 9.81 7.62 1.23
C LYS A 77 9.25 8.04 -0.12
N VAL A 78 8.18 8.82 -0.15
CA VAL A 78 7.56 9.33 -1.37
C VAL A 78 7.41 10.84 -1.29
N ASP A 79 7.50 11.50 -2.43
CA ASP A 79 7.19 12.93 -2.55
C ASP A 79 5.69 13.08 -2.84
N THR A 80 4.96 13.69 -1.92
CA THR A 80 3.51 13.98 -2.03
C THR A 80 3.20 15.44 -2.33
N THR A 81 4.22 16.27 -2.57
CA THR A 81 4.03 17.72 -2.79
C THR A 81 3.42 18.06 -4.16
N GLN A 82 3.24 17.06 -5.02
CA GLN A 82 2.63 17.18 -6.35
C GLN A 82 1.24 16.52 -6.45
N ALA A 83 0.63 16.14 -5.33
CA ALA A 83 -0.70 15.53 -5.28
C ALA A 83 -1.84 16.55 -5.45
#